data_AF-A0A952EBF5-F1
#
_entry.id   AF-A0A952EBF5-F1
#
_cell.length_a   1.000
_cell.length_b   1.000
_cell.length_c   1.000
_cell.angle_alpha   90.00
_cell.angle_beta   90.00
_cell.angle_gamma   90.00
#
_symmetry.space_group_name_H-M   'P 1'
#
loop_
_entity.id
_entity.type
_entity.pdbx_description
1 polymer ?
#
loop_
_entity_poly.entity_id
_entity_poly.type
_entity_poly.pdbx_seq_one_letter_code
_entity_poly.pdbx_strand_id
1 'polypeptide(L)'
;MGASSELGAVDPQFITVEEGKPKRFSVFNIVESYDELFKKAVAEKGNLEPYLQQLARYDERQIKEFRTAMALSEDSAIKSLKTGMLQRIKTGDIKKRINKFLTPKQTKDHGRPIYRDEAKSCGLEIDFIDIKSDLWQKMYELYIRTNSFVLDMASKCIESKDLSFFAPMPK
;
A
#
# COMPACT_ATOMS: atom_id res chain seq x y z
N MET A 1 -2.12 15.25 8.91
CA MET A 1 -0.92 14.39 9.06
C MET A 1 0.07 15.06 10.00
N GLY A 2 0.59 14.32 10.98
CA GLY A 2 1.66 14.77 11.87
C GLY A 2 3.04 14.67 11.21
N ALA A 3 4.09 15.06 11.93
CA ALA A 3 5.46 15.12 11.39
C ALA A 3 6.02 13.75 10.98
N SER A 4 5.64 12.69 11.69
CA SER A 4 6.04 11.29 11.41
C SER A 4 4.99 10.49 10.66
N SER A 5 3.89 11.12 10.22
CA SER A 5 2.86 10.40 9.47
C SER A 5 3.36 10.04 8.07
N GLU A 6 3.14 8.79 7.69
CA GLU A 6 3.51 8.23 6.40
C GLU A 6 2.33 7.52 5.74
N LEU A 7 2.39 7.44 4.41
CA LEU A 7 1.53 6.61 3.59
C LEU A 7 2.38 5.52 2.93
N GLY A 8 1.78 4.37 2.68
CA GLY A 8 2.40 3.27 1.93
C GLY A 8 2.01 3.28 0.45
N ALA A 9 2.72 2.46 -0.33
CA ALA A 9 2.27 2.10 -1.68
C ALA A 9 0.92 1.36 -1.64
N VAL A 10 0.16 1.48 -2.73
CA VAL A 10 -1.14 0.82 -2.92
C VAL A 10 -1.00 -0.44 -3.78
N ASP A 11 0.21 -0.75 -4.26
CA ASP A 11 0.52 -2.01 -4.95
C ASP A 11 0.18 -3.21 -4.05
N PRO A 12 -0.56 -4.21 -4.57
CA PRO A 12 -0.84 -5.44 -3.83
C PRO A 12 0.43 -6.15 -3.35
N GLN A 13 0.31 -6.88 -2.24
CA GLN A 13 1.38 -7.73 -1.72
C GLN A 13 1.01 -9.21 -1.86
N PHE A 14 1.99 -10.02 -2.24
CA PHE A 14 1.90 -11.48 -2.27
C PHE A 14 2.61 -12.05 -1.04
N ILE A 15 1.94 -12.95 -0.32
CA ILE A 15 2.47 -13.58 0.89
C ILE A 15 2.80 -15.03 0.56
N THR A 16 4.05 -15.42 0.77
CA THR A 16 4.48 -16.82 0.75
C THR A 16 4.95 -17.24 2.13
N VAL A 17 4.99 -18.55 2.38
CA VAL A 17 5.60 -19.11 3.59
C VAL A 17 6.86 -19.85 3.18
N GLU A 18 8.01 -19.37 3.62
CA GLU A 18 9.30 -20.03 3.43
C GLU A 18 9.89 -20.35 4.80
N GLU A 19 10.31 -21.60 5.02
CA GLU A 19 10.89 -22.06 6.29
C GLU A 19 9.99 -21.76 7.51
N GLY A 20 8.67 -21.84 7.33
CA GLY A 20 7.68 -21.53 8.38
C GLY A 20 7.51 -20.05 8.67
N LYS A 21 8.18 -19.15 7.94
CA LYS A 21 8.07 -17.69 8.11
C LYS A 21 7.33 -17.05 6.93
N PRO A 22 6.35 -16.18 7.19
CA PRO A 22 5.69 -15.43 6.13
C PRO A 22 6.68 -14.43 5.52
N LYS A 23 6.87 -14.49 4.20
CA LYS A 23 7.57 -13.48 3.40
C LYS A 23 6.57 -12.71 2.56
N ARG A 24 6.77 -11.40 2.47
CA ARG A 24 5.92 -10.48 1.71
C ARG A 24 6.68 -9.94 0.53
N PHE A 25 6.08 -10.04 -0.65
CA PHE A 25 6.64 -9.55 -1.90
C PHE A 25 5.67 -8.56 -2.54
N SER A 26 6.23 -7.53 -3.16
CA SER A 26 5.47 -6.64 -4.04
C SER A 26 5.02 -7.42 -5.28
N VAL A 27 3.73 -7.33 -5.61
CA VAL A 27 3.21 -7.94 -6.84
C VAL A 27 3.81 -7.25 -8.06
N PHE A 28 3.96 -5.92 -8.01
CA PHE A 28 4.67 -5.16 -9.03
C PHE A 28 6.06 -5.73 -9.33
N ASN A 29 6.88 -6.02 -8.30
CA ASN A 29 8.23 -6.54 -8.50
C ASN A 29 8.24 -7.92 -9.18
N ILE A 30 7.28 -8.79 -8.86
CA ILE A 30 7.17 -10.13 -9.47
C ILE A 30 6.81 -10.01 -10.96
N VAL A 31 5.89 -9.12 -11.30
CA VAL A 31 5.49 -8.90 -12.70
C VAL A 31 6.63 -8.24 -13.48
N GLU A 32 7.29 -7.22 -12.91
CA GLU A 32 8.42 -6.55 -13.55
C GLU A 32 9.61 -7.50 -13.75
N SER A 33 9.93 -8.36 -12.77
CA SER A 33 11.00 -9.34 -12.92
C SER A 33 10.72 -10.36 -14.01
N TYR A 34 9.46 -10.79 -14.17
CA TYR A 34 9.02 -11.64 -15.28
C TYR A 34 9.18 -10.92 -16.63
N ASP A 35 8.67 -9.69 -16.74
CA ASP A 35 8.69 -8.91 -17.98
C ASP A 35 10.12 -8.61 -18.45
N GLU A 36 11.01 -8.24 -17.51
CA GLU A 36 12.42 -8.00 -17.81
C GLU A 36 13.15 -9.27 -18.23
N LEU A 37 12.90 -10.39 -17.54
CA LEU A 37 13.52 -11.67 -17.86
C LEU A 37 13.08 -12.16 -19.24
N PHE A 38 11.78 -12.07 -19.54
CA PHE A 38 11.24 -12.43 -20.85
C PHE A 38 11.82 -11.55 -21.96
N LYS A 39 11.92 -10.24 -21.74
CA LYS A 39 12.54 -9.31 -22.68
C LYS A 39 14.00 -9.65 -22.96
N LYS A 40 14.78 -10.01 -21.92
CA LYS A 40 16.18 -10.45 -22.09
C LYS A 40 16.26 -11.76 -22.87
N ALA A 41 15.39 -12.72 -22.59
CA ALA A 41 15.33 -14.00 -23.30
C ALA A 41 15.06 -13.81 -24.81
N VAL A 42 14.12 -12.95 -25.17
CA VAL A 42 13.79 -12.65 -26.58
C VAL A 42 14.92 -11.92 -27.32
N ALA A 43 15.70 -11.10 -26.61
CA ALA A 43 16.82 -10.37 -27.18
C ALA A 43 18.11 -11.20 -27.29
N GLU A 44 18.18 -12.35 -26.62
CA GLU A 44 19.36 -13.21 -26.58
C GLU A 44 19.59 -13.88 -27.94
N LYS A 45 20.85 -13.89 -28.38
CA LYS A 45 21.27 -14.51 -29.66
C LYS A 45 22.17 -15.72 -29.45
N GLY A 46 22.62 -15.95 -28.23
CA GLY A 46 23.45 -17.08 -27.85
C GLY A 46 22.66 -18.14 -27.07
N ASN A 47 23.09 -18.36 -25.84
CA ASN A 47 22.60 -19.43 -24.97
C ASN A 47 21.31 -19.01 -24.27
N LEU A 48 20.17 -19.54 -24.73
CA LEU A 48 18.83 -19.18 -24.25
C LEU A 48 18.46 -19.96 -22.97
N GLU A 49 19.12 -21.09 -22.74
CA GLU A 49 18.84 -22.08 -21.71
C GLU A 49 18.77 -21.50 -20.28
N PRO A 50 19.68 -20.59 -19.85
CA PRO A 50 19.61 -19.99 -18.52
C PRO A 50 18.36 -19.12 -18.31
N TYR A 51 17.85 -18.49 -19.37
CA TYR A 51 16.63 -17.68 -19.30
C TYR A 51 15.39 -18.57 -19.22
N LEU A 52 15.34 -19.65 -19.99
CA LEU A 52 14.24 -20.63 -19.94
C LEU A 52 14.15 -21.29 -18.57
N GLN A 53 15.29 -21.66 -17.97
CA GLN A 53 15.32 -22.24 -16.62
C GLN A 53 14.77 -21.28 -15.55
N GLN A 54 15.04 -19.98 -15.69
CA GLN A 54 14.49 -18.97 -14.79
C GLN A 54 13.01 -18.70 -15.07
N LEU A 55 12.60 -18.63 -16.34
CA LEU A 55 11.20 -18.42 -16.75
C LEU A 55 10.30 -19.58 -16.32
N ALA A 56 10.82 -20.81 -16.29
CA ALA A 56 10.11 -21.98 -15.80
C ALA A 56 9.69 -21.89 -14.32
N ARG A 57 10.22 -20.92 -13.56
CA ARG A 57 9.82 -20.65 -12.17
C ARG A 57 8.58 -19.76 -12.06
N TYR A 58 8.14 -19.16 -13.16
CA TYR A 58 6.94 -18.33 -13.21
C TYR A 58 5.76 -19.11 -13.81
N ASP A 59 4.58 -18.95 -13.23
CA ASP A 59 3.32 -19.39 -13.83
C ASP A 59 2.66 -18.21 -14.54
N GLU A 60 2.46 -18.31 -15.86
CA GLU A 60 1.84 -17.26 -16.65
C GLU A 60 0.42 -16.89 -16.17
N ARG A 61 -0.30 -17.84 -15.58
CA ARG A 61 -1.65 -17.63 -15.06
C ARG A 61 -1.58 -16.73 -13.82
N GLN A 62 -0.59 -16.96 -12.95
CA GLN A 62 -0.33 -16.11 -11.80
C GLN A 62 0.10 -14.70 -12.24
N ILE A 63 0.98 -14.57 -13.23
CA ILE A 63 1.37 -13.26 -13.77
C ILE A 63 0.14 -12.50 -14.29
N LYS A 64 -0.79 -13.18 -14.97
CA LYS A 64 -2.04 -12.57 -15.43
C LYS A 64 -2.96 -12.13 -14.28
N GLU A 65 -3.08 -12.94 -13.24
CA GLU A 65 -3.83 -12.58 -12.02
C GLU A 65 -3.21 -11.37 -11.32
N PHE A 66 -1.88 -11.35 -11.17
CA PHE A 66 -1.13 -10.25 -10.60
C PHE A 66 -1.34 -8.94 -11.37
N ARG A 67 -1.26 -8.97 -12.69
CA ARG A 67 -1.57 -7.80 -13.53
C ARG A 67 -3.01 -7.32 -13.33
N THR A 68 -3.97 -8.25 -13.19
CA THR A 68 -5.37 -7.92 -12.92
C THR A 68 -5.54 -7.27 -11.54
N ALA A 69 -4.88 -7.81 -10.51
CA ALA A 69 -4.90 -7.27 -9.16
C ALA A 69 -4.28 -5.87 -9.08
N MET A 70 -3.16 -5.64 -9.78
CA MET A 70 -2.55 -4.31 -9.90
C MET A 70 -3.50 -3.31 -10.57
N ALA A 71 -4.15 -3.71 -11.68
CA ALA A 71 -5.12 -2.87 -12.38
C ALA A 71 -6.35 -2.54 -11.51
N LEU A 72 -6.86 -3.52 -10.75
CA LEU A 72 -7.96 -3.31 -9.81
C LEU A 72 -7.57 -2.37 -8.67
N SER A 73 -6.35 -2.51 -8.14
CA SER A 73 -5.83 -1.62 -7.09
C SER A 73 -5.72 -0.19 -7.58
N GLU A 74 -5.18 0.00 -8.79
CA GLU A 74 -5.13 1.31 -9.46
C GLU A 74 -6.53 1.92 -9.64
N ASP A 75 -7.48 1.16 -10.19
CA ASP A 75 -8.84 1.64 -10.44
C ASP A 75 -9.56 2.01 -9.13
N SER A 76 -9.40 1.19 -8.09
CA SER A 76 -9.94 1.44 -6.75
C SER A 76 -9.37 2.74 -6.16
N ALA A 77 -8.04 2.92 -6.22
CA ALA A 77 -7.39 4.13 -5.72
C ALA A 77 -7.88 5.38 -6.47
N ILE A 78 -7.97 5.31 -7.80
CA ILE A 78 -8.46 6.41 -8.64
C ILE A 78 -9.92 6.76 -8.29
N LYS A 79 -10.79 5.75 -8.17
CA LYS A 79 -12.21 5.95 -7.82
C LYS A 79 -12.36 6.59 -6.43
N SER A 80 -11.67 6.06 -5.43
CA SER A 80 -11.72 6.60 -4.06
C SER A 80 -11.19 8.03 -3.98
N LEU A 81 -10.09 8.35 -4.68
CA LEU A 81 -9.57 9.71 -4.70
C LEU A 81 -10.48 10.67 -5.47
N LYS A 82 -11.13 10.19 -6.54
CA LYS A 82 -12.06 10.98 -7.33
C LYS A 82 -13.35 11.31 -6.57
N THR A 83 -13.79 10.47 -5.64
CA THR A 83 -14.93 10.79 -4.77
C THR A 83 -14.56 11.64 -3.56
N GLY A 84 -13.27 11.72 -3.22
CA GLY A 84 -12.77 12.50 -2.08
C GLY A 84 -11.75 13.57 -2.48
N MET A 85 -10.51 13.38 -2.06
CA MET A 85 -9.43 14.39 -2.04
C MET A 85 -9.08 15.00 -3.41
N LEU A 86 -9.43 14.34 -4.53
CA LEU A 86 -9.13 14.78 -5.89
C LEU A 86 -10.40 14.97 -6.75
N GLN A 87 -11.54 15.24 -6.13
CA GLN A 87 -12.83 15.40 -6.80
C GLN A 87 -12.83 16.36 -8.00
N ARG A 88 -12.01 17.42 -7.95
CA ARG A 88 -11.93 18.44 -9.01
C ARG A 88 -10.97 18.09 -10.15
N ILE A 89 -10.22 16.99 -10.03
CA ILE A 89 -9.21 16.57 -11.00
C ILE A 89 -9.83 15.56 -12.00
N LYS A 90 -9.43 15.64 -13.27
CA LYS A 90 -9.85 14.65 -14.29
C LYS A 90 -9.22 13.29 -14.00
N THR A 91 -9.96 12.20 -14.22
CA THR A 91 -9.52 10.83 -13.92
C THR A 91 -8.15 10.46 -14.50
N GLY A 92 -7.89 10.84 -15.76
CA GLY A 92 -6.58 10.59 -16.40
C GLY A 92 -5.42 11.34 -15.75
N ASP A 93 -5.67 12.49 -15.13
CA ASP A 93 -4.66 13.27 -14.41
C ASP A 93 -4.45 12.77 -12.98
N ILE A 94 -5.47 12.16 -12.37
CA ILE A 94 -5.36 11.49 -11.06
C ILE A 94 -4.32 10.38 -11.13
N LYS A 95 -4.40 9.51 -12.15
CA LYS A 95 -3.44 8.42 -12.35
C LYS A 95 -1.98 8.92 -12.36
N LYS A 96 -1.70 9.99 -13.12
CA LYS A 96 -0.37 10.59 -13.20
C LYS A 96 0.11 11.11 -11.85
N ARG A 97 -0.79 11.77 -11.11
CA ARG A 97 -0.51 12.36 -9.79
C ARG A 97 -0.19 11.29 -8.75
N ILE A 98 -0.88 10.15 -8.78
CA ILE A 98 -0.70 9.10 -7.78
C ILE A 98 0.31 8.02 -8.18
N ASN A 99 1.02 8.20 -9.30
CA ASN A 99 1.93 7.16 -9.81
C ASN A 99 2.99 6.70 -8.80
N LYS A 100 3.39 7.58 -7.88
CA LYS A 100 4.28 7.30 -6.74
C LYS A 100 3.74 6.24 -5.78
N PHE A 101 2.42 6.15 -5.65
CA PHE A 101 1.74 5.17 -4.82
C PHE A 101 1.48 3.85 -5.57
N LEU A 102 1.37 3.91 -6.90
CA LEU A 102 1.03 2.76 -7.74
C LEU A 102 2.24 1.90 -8.10
N THR A 103 3.40 2.53 -8.26
CA THR A 103 4.61 1.83 -8.70
C THR A 103 5.78 2.17 -7.79
N PRO A 104 6.51 1.17 -7.26
CA PRO A 104 7.68 1.40 -6.43
C PRO A 104 8.90 1.86 -7.25
N LYS A 105 8.77 2.15 -8.57
CA LYS A 105 9.89 2.60 -9.42
C LYS A 105 10.61 3.83 -8.87
N GLN A 106 9.86 4.78 -8.32
CA GLN A 106 10.43 6.01 -7.77
C GLN A 106 10.92 5.81 -6.34
N THR A 107 10.24 4.97 -5.57
CA THR A 107 10.57 4.72 -4.18
C THR A 107 11.72 3.73 -4.02
N LYS A 108 11.96 2.88 -5.03
CA LYS A 108 12.92 1.75 -5.11
C LYS A 108 12.67 0.62 -4.10
N ASP A 109 11.66 0.77 -3.26
CA ASP A 109 11.24 -0.20 -2.26
C ASP A 109 9.73 0.00 -2.04
N HIS A 110 9.01 -1.11 -1.93
CA HIS A 110 7.59 -1.14 -1.58
C HIS A 110 7.36 -0.63 -0.16
N GLY A 111 8.31 -0.91 0.75
CA GLY A 111 8.26 -0.48 2.15
C GLY A 111 8.67 0.97 2.39
N ARG A 112 9.06 1.72 1.36
CA ARG A 112 9.51 3.10 1.55
C ARG A 112 8.31 4.01 1.84
N PRO A 113 8.35 4.76 2.95
CA PRO A 113 7.26 5.64 3.33
C PRO A 113 7.15 6.86 2.40
N ILE A 114 5.91 7.24 2.12
CA ILE A 114 5.55 8.47 1.42
C ILE A 114 5.10 9.48 2.46
N TYR A 115 5.97 10.43 2.75
CA TYR A 115 5.72 11.46 3.77
C TYR A 115 4.81 12.59 3.24
N ARG A 116 4.31 13.41 4.17
CA ARG A 116 3.38 14.53 3.93
C ARG A 116 3.71 15.37 2.69
N ASP A 117 4.94 15.85 2.57
CA ASP A 117 5.29 16.79 1.50
C ASP A 117 5.28 16.13 0.13
N GLU A 118 5.68 14.86 0.07
CA GLU A 118 5.57 14.06 -1.13
C GLU A 118 4.11 13.77 -1.49
N ALA A 119 3.31 13.36 -0.51
CA ALA A 119 1.88 13.14 -0.69
C ALA A 119 1.15 14.41 -1.14
N LYS A 120 1.52 15.58 -0.60
CA LYS A 120 0.98 16.89 -0.98
C LYS A 120 1.41 17.29 -2.40
N SER A 121 2.63 16.93 -2.83
CA SER A 121 3.09 17.14 -4.21
C SER A 121 2.26 16.37 -5.24
N CYS A 122 1.65 15.25 -4.83
CA CYS A 122 0.68 14.51 -5.63
C CYS A 122 -0.69 15.21 -5.73
N GLY A 123 -0.88 16.35 -5.05
CA GLY A 123 -2.13 17.12 -5.04
C GLY A 123 -3.13 16.67 -3.99
N LEU A 124 -2.73 15.81 -3.05
CA LEU A 124 -3.58 15.41 -1.94
C LEU A 124 -3.78 16.61 -0.98
N GLU A 125 -5.05 16.85 -0.61
CA GLU A 125 -5.44 17.85 0.38
C GLU A 125 -5.05 17.40 1.80
N ILE A 126 -3.83 17.76 2.22
CA ILE A 126 -3.25 17.33 3.50
C ILE A 126 -3.00 18.53 4.40
N ASP A 127 -3.70 18.55 5.53
CA ASP A 127 -3.45 19.47 6.63
C ASP A 127 -2.33 18.95 7.53
N PHE A 128 -1.38 19.83 7.86
CA PHE A 128 -0.38 19.54 8.87
C PHE A 128 -0.99 19.77 10.25
N ILE A 129 -0.85 18.79 11.13
CA ILE A 129 -1.26 18.90 12.53
C ILE A 129 0.02 18.89 13.37
N ASP A 130 0.28 19.99 14.05
CA ASP A 130 1.42 20.10 14.96
C ASP A 130 1.22 19.17 16.16
N ILE A 131 2.28 18.47 16.56
CA ILE A 131 2.26 17.57 17.72
C ILE A 131 1.97 18.29 19.05
N LYS A 132 2.15 19.61 19.09
CA LYS A 132 1.83 20.47 20.24
C LYS A 132 0.41 21.04 20.18
N SER A 133 -0.33 20.81 19.09
CA SER A 133 -1.70 21.31 18.97
C SER A 133 -2.67 20.59 19.90
N ASP A 134 -3.67 21.31 20.41
CA ASP A 134 -4.73 20.73 21.24
C ASP A 134 -5.46 19.58 20.54
N LEU A 135 -5.67 19.70 19.23
CA LEU A 135 -6.29 18.64 18.43
C LEU A 135 -5.45 17.36 18.45
N TRP A 136 -4.14 17.47 18.22
CA TRP A 136 -3.24 16.32 18.27
C TRP A 136 -3.24 15.67 19.65
N GLN A 137 -3.14 16.48 20.71
CA GLN A 137 -3.13 15.99 22.08
C GLN A 137 -4.41 15.20 22.40
N LYS A 138 -5.59 15.71 22.01
CA LYS A 138 -6.87 15.01 22.20
C LYS A 138 -6.96 13.72 21.40
N MET A 139 -6.53 13.73 20.13
CA MET A 139 -6.50 12.53 19.29
C MET A 139 -5.56 11.46 19.87
N TYR A 140 -4.39 11.87 20.35
CA TYR A 140 -3.40 10.97 20.93
C TYR A 140 -3.85 10.41 22.29
N GLU A 141 -4.46 11.25 23.14
CA GLU A 141 -5.07 10.79 24.39
C GLU A 141 -6.14 9.73 24.13
N LEU A 142 -7.04 9.99 23.18
CA LEU A 142 -8.07 9.02 22.79
C LEU A 142 -7.43 7.72 22.30
N TYR A 143 -6.44 7.80 21.40
CA TYR A 143 -5.72 6.61 20.92
C TYR A 143 -5.11 5.80 22.08
N ILE A 144 -4.37 6.44 22.99
CA ILE A 144 -3.72 5.74 24.11
C ILE A 144 -4.76 5.09 25.03
N ARG A 145 -5.83 5.81 25.36
CA ARG A 145 -6.91 5.31 26.23
C ARG A 145 -7.62 4.11 25.61
N THR A 146 -8.04 4.23 24.36
CA THR A 146 -8.73 3.13 23.66
C THR A 146 -7.79 1.94 23.43
N ASN A 147 -6.53 2.19 23.10
CA ASN A 147 -5.54 1.13 22.89
C ASN A 147 -5.24 0.38 24.20
N SER A 148 -5.04 1.07 25.33
CA SER A 148 -4.87 0.42 26.64
C SER A 148 -6.11 -0.40 27.01
N PHE A 149 -7.31 0.16 26.85
CA PHE A 149 -8.55 -0.55 27.15
C PHE A 149 -8.71 -1.84 26.32
N VAL A 150 -8.36 -1.81 25.03
CA VAL A 150 -8.41 -3.00 24.15
C VAL A 150 -7.29 -3.99 24.44
N LEU A 151 -6.13 -3.55 24.91
CA LEU A 151 -5.06 -4.48 25.30
C LEU A 151 -5.39 -5.23 26.59
N ASP A 152 -6.07 -4.58 27.53
CA ASP A 152 -6.24 -5.11 28.88
C ASP A 152 -7.63 -5.73 29.15
N MET A 153 -8.71 -5.13 28.62
CA MET A 153 -10.08 -5.42 29.09
C MET A 153 -11.07 -5.81 27.99
N ALA A 154 -10.79 -5.51 26.72
CA ALA A 154 -11.73 -5.73 25.62
C ALA A 154 -11.07 -6.31 24.37
N SER A 155 -11.65 -7.32 23.75
CA SER A 155 -11.19 -7.81 22.44
C SER A 155 -11.46 -6.82 21.31
N LYS A 156 -12.45 -5.93 21.47
CA LYS A 156 -12.79 -4.87 20.52
C LYS A 156 -13.50 -3.72 21.23
N CYS A 157 -13.20 -2.49 20.85
CA CYS A 157 -13.91 -1.29 21.28
C CYS A 157 -14.33 -0.47 20.06
N ILE A 158 -15.54 0.09 20.08
CA ILE A 158 -16.08 1.00 19.06
C ILE A 158 -16.69 2.20 19.78
N GLU A 159 -16.12 3.38 19.54
CA GLU A 159 -16.59 4.62 20.13
C GLU A 159 -16.92 5.67 19.06
N SER A 160 -17.95 6.45 19.32
CA SER A 160 -18.34 7.64 18.58
C SER A 160 -18.68 8.74 19.59
N LYS A 161 -19.06 9.93 19.12
CA LYS A 161 -19.45 11.02 20.03
C LYS A 161 -20.66 10.65 20.91
N ASP A 162 -21.54 9.75 20.44
CA ASP A 162 -22.82 9.44 21.07
C ASP A 162 -22.89 8.02 21.65
N LEU A 163 -21.98 7.13 21.26
CA LEU A 163 -22.07 5.69 21.51
C LEU A 163 -20.71 5.12 21.90
N SER A 164 -20.68 4.20 22.87
CA SER A 164 -19.50 3.41 23.22
C SER A 164 -19.92 1.95 23.44
N PHE A 165 -19.32 1.05 22.68
CA PHE A 165 -19.56 -0.40 22.75
C PHE A 165 -18.25 -1.14 22.81
N PHE A 166 -18.20 -2.25 23.55
CA PHE A 166 -17.04 -3.12 23.56
C PHE A 166 -17.43 -4.60 23.68
N ALA A 167 -16.56 -5.47 23.17
CA ALA A 167 -16.61 -6.90 23.37
C ALA A 167 -15.57 -7.30 24.42
N PRO A 168 -15.93 -8.07 25.46
CA PRO A 168 -14.96 -8.50 26.47
C PRO A 168 -13.89 -9.43 25.85
N MET A 169 -12.79 -9.62 26.56
CA MET A 169 -11.78 -10.62 26.20
C MET A 169 -12.37 -12.04 26.27
N PRO A 170 -11.98 -12.96 25.37
CA PRO A 170 -12.31 -14.38 25.50
C PRO A 170 -11.78 -14.93 26.83
N LYS A 171 -12.59 -15.72 27.53
CA LYS A 171 -12.15 -16.47 28.72
C LYS A 171 -11.31 -17.68 28.33
#